data_AF-A0A9W8D0Y8-F1
#
_entry.id   AF-A0A9W8D0Y8-F1
#
_cell.length_a   1.000
_cell.length_b   1.000
_cell.length_c   1.000
_cell.angle_alpha   90.00
_cell.angle_beta   90.00
_cell.angle_gamma   90.00
#
_symmetry.space_group_name_H-M   'P 1'
#
loop_
_entity.id
_entity.type
_entity.pdbx_description
1 polymer ?
#
loop_
_entity_poly.entity_id
_entity_poly.type
_entity_poly.pdbx_seq_one_letter_code
_entity_poly.pdbx_strand_id
1 'polypeptide(L)'
;NPGGSPVLSDSYFGGNGNAASDNCVTGGIAGSWKLTFPDVHCLRRNFGEADTIKSWYSPEFITSVLQRSTAYSDLRAGLENTIHGLPHLSLGGDMNTMHSPLDPVFWLHHSNIDRLFAQWQAVNPDERTYAYDGTDIKNNVVSLNDHLTSTTTPVYEVMRLGYGSMCYTYSTIQAAGGSSNNLARRQKCIVRPSKATEAVRKLPPKLLSSYYPSFAKGGVVSALENELGDYDPRRPMSADGVVEHKPFVASEKMRGHMPKAGTLDNMYIKMMGANVTEVKQFEKMADEMVDALNSENYLSPYLVDLLEKE
;
A
#
# COMPACT_ATOMS: atom_id res chain seq x y z
N ASN A 1 -7.33 -12.82 6.88
CA ASN A 1 -6.25 -13.46 6.10
C ASN A 1 -6.14 -12.74 4.75
N PRO A 2 -5.04 -12.02 4.45
CA PRO A 2 -4.82 -11.38 3.15
C PRO A 2 -4.84 -12.33 1.94
N GLY A 3 -4.54 -13.63 2.15
CA GLY A 3 -4.61 -14.65 1.10
C GLY A 3 -6.01 -14.85 0.50
N GLY A 4 -7.06 -14.45 1.21
CA GLY A 4 -8.44 -14.45 0.71
C GLY A 4 -8.83 -13.24 -0.14
N SER A 5 -7.88 -12.36 -0.48
CA SER A 5 -8.15 -11.18 -1.29
C SER A 5 -8.71 -11.56 -2.67
N PRO A 6 -9.74 -10.86 -3.20
CA PRO A 6 -10.24 -11.08 -4.55
C PRO A 6 -9.15 -10.94 -5.64
N VAL A 7 -8.14 -10.09 -5.41
CA VAL A 7 -6.99 -9.92 -6.32
C VAL A 7 -6.22 -11.24 -6.49
N LEU A 8 -6.14 -12.04 -5.43
CA LEU A 8 -5.44 -13.34 -5.41
C LEU A 8 -6.40 -14.51 -5.70
N SER A 9 -7.52 -14.25 -6.36
CA SER A 9 -8.44 -15.31 -6.79
C SER A 9 -8.18 -15.74 -8.23
N ASP A 10 -8.75 -16.88 -8.60
CA ASP A 10 -8.66 -17.42 -9.97
C ASP A 10 -9.39 -16.56 -11.01
N SER A 11 -10.27 -15.65 -10.58
CA SER A 11 -10.87 -14.64 -11.47
C SER A 11 -9.89 -13.54 -11.86
N TYR A 12 -8.77 -13.40 -11.13
CA TYR A 12 -7.78 -12.35 -11.32
C TYR A 12 -6.37 -12.94 -11.42
N PHE A 13 -5.49 -12.72 -10.43
CA PHE A 13 -4.06 -13.00 -10.53
C PHE A 13 -3.66 -14.40 -10.06
N GLY A 14 -4.62 -15.26 -9.71
CA GLY A 14 -4.38 -16.58 -9.15
C GLY A 14 -4.01 -16.51 -7.67
N GLY A 15 -4.19 -17.63 -6.97
CA GLY A 15 -3.95 -17.73 -5.53
C GLY A 15 -2.56 -18.24 -5.16
N ASN A 16 -2.52 -19.06 -4.11
CA ASN A 16 -1.29 -19.69 -3.63
C ASN A 16 -0.72 -20.68 -4.65
N GLY A 17 0.57 -20.95 -4.54
CA GLY A 17 1.21 -22.03 -5.26
C GLY A 17 0.81 -23.40 -4.73
N ASN A 18 0.71 -24.38 -5.62
CA ASN A 18 0.49 -25.77 -5.24
C ASN A 18 1.80 -26.42 -4.81
N ALA A 19 1.95 -26.73 -3.52
CA ALA A 19 3.14 -27.39 -2.97
C ALA A 19 3.47 -28.74 -3.61
N ALA A 20 2.46 -29.47 -4.13
CA ALA A 20 2.67 -30.72 -4.86
C ALA A 20 3.22 -30.51 -6.28
N SER A 21 3.24 -29.26 -6.76
CA SER A 21 3.69 -28.86 -8.09
C SER A 21 4.70 -27.71 -7.98
N ASP A 22 5.75 -27.87 -7.16
CA ASP A 22 6.84 -26.87 -7.04
C ASP A 22 6.35 -25.44 -6.71
N ASN A 23 5.26 -25.34 -5.95
CA ASN A 23 4.59 -24.09 -5.62
C ASN A 23 4.12 -23.29 -6.85
N CYS A 24 3.82 -23.95 -7.98
CA CYS A 24 3.24 -23.31 -9.15
C CYS A 24 1.87 -22.72 -8.83
N VAL A 25 1.65 -21.46 -9.21
CA VAL A 25 0.30 -20.88 -9.30
C VAL A 25 -0.45 -21.61 -10.41
N THR A 26 -1.64 -22.14 -10.12
CA THR A 26 -2.41 -22.97 -11.06
C THR A 26 -3.67 -22.29 -11.61
N GLY A 27 -4.05 -21.13 -11.09
CA GLY A 27 -5.26 -20.40 -11.46
C GLY A 27 -5.02 -18.93 -11.83
N GLY A 28 -6.07 -18.25 -12.26
CA GLY A 28 -5.99 -16.85 -12.71
C GLY A 28 -5.17 -16.65 -13.98
N ILE A 29 -4.89 -15.39 -14.29
CA ILE A 29 -4.14 -15.02 -15.52
C ILE A 29 -2.75 -15.66 -15.57
N ALA A 30 -2.16 -15.96 -14.41
CA ALA A 30 -0.81 -16.48 -14.28
C ALA A 30 -0.73 -18.01 -14.17
N GLY A 31 -1.87 -18.71 -14.08
CA GLY A 31 -1.93 -20.15 -13.80
C GLY A 31 -1.29 -21.05 -14.85
N SER A 32 -1.01 -20.53 -16.05
CA SER A 32 -0.35 -21.25 -17.15
C SER A 32 0.93 -20.56 -17.63
N TRP A 33 1.46 -19.62 -16.85
CA TRP A 33 2.66 -18.89 -17.25
C TRP A 33 3.88 -19.79 -17.14
N LYS A 34 4.70 -19.75 -18.19
CA LYS A 34 6.02 -20.37 -18.23
C LYS A 34 7.06 -19.28 -18.35
N LEU A 35 7.68 -18.97 -17.23
CA LEU A 35 8.76 -18.02 -17.11
C LEU A 35 10.03 -18.65 -17.70
N THR A 36 10.85 -17.84 -18.37
CA THR A 36 12.11 -18.28 -19.00
C THR A 36 13.34 -17.63 -18.40
N PHE A 37 13.15 -16.80 -17.37
CA PHE A 37 14.19 -16.07 -16.68
C PHE A 37 13.94 -16.17 -15.16
N PRO A 38 14.97 -16.32 -14.33
CA PRO A 38 16.37 -16.61 -14.71
C PRO A 38 16.55 -18.02 -15.30
N ASP A 39 15.61 -18.92 -15.02
CA ASP A 39 15.51 -20.28 -15.55
C ASP A 39 14.07 -20.58 -16.00
N VAL A 40 13.84 -21.75 -16.60
CA VAL A 40 12.53 -22.13 -17.10
C VAL A 40 11.69 -22.76 -15.99
N HIS A 41 10.65 -22.06 -15.54
CA HIS A 41 9.75 -22.51 -14.48
C HIS A 41 8.34 -21.91 -14.63
N CYS A 42 7.38 -22.39 -13.84
CA CYS A 42 6.07 -21.76 -13.67
C CYS A 42 6.18 -20.53 -12.74
N LEU A 43 5.19 -19.64 -12.71
CA LEU A 43 5.13 -18.63 -11.64
C LEU A 43 4.94 -19.32 -10.29
N ARG A 44 5.78 -19.02 -9.31
CA ARG A 44 5.74 -19.61 -7.96
C ARG A 44 5.24 -18.62 -6.90
N ARG A 45 4.39 -19.09 -6.00
CA ARG A 45 3.96 -18.36 -4.77
C ARG A 45 3.89 -19.29 -3.57
N ASN A 46 4.10 -18.78 -2.37
CA ASN A 46 4.02 -19.56 -1.14
C ASN A 46 3.49 -18.70 0.01
N PHE A 47 2.19 -18.84 0.31
CA PHE A 47 1.50 -18.09 1.36
C PHE A 47 1.82 -18.60 2.77
N GLY A 48 2.61 -19.66 2.92
CA GLY A 48 2.89 -20.29 4.21
C GLY A 48 1.88 -21.38 4.60
N GLU A 49 1.91 -21.80 5.87
CA GLU A 49 1.05 -22.89 6.35
C GLU A 49 -0.44 -22.54 6.22
N ALA A 50 -1.24 -23.52 5.79
CA ALA A 50 -2.70 -23.38 5.62
C ALA A 50 -3.12 -22.17 4.75
N ASP A 51 -2.30 -21.79 3.77
CA ASP A 51 -2.52 -20.63 2.88
C ASP A 51 -2.67 -19.30 3.65
N THR A 52 -1.97 -19.17 4.78
CA THR A 52 -2.08 -18.00 5.66
C THR A 52 -0.98 -16.97 5.43
N ILE A 53 -1.28 -15.96 4.61
CA ILE A 53 -0.42 -14.78 4.46
C ILE A 53 -0.41 -14.02 5.80
N LYS A 54 0.80 -13.66 6.27
CA LYS A 54 0.96 -12.80 7.45
C LYS A 54 0.23 -11.46 7.25
N SER A 55 -0.32 -10.91 8.33
CA SER A 55 -0.96 -9.59 8.30
C SER A 55 -0.02 -8.52 7.73
N TRP A 56 -0.51 -7.72 6.80
CA TRP A 56 0.20 -6.56 6.30
C TRP A 56 0.00 -5.35 7.22
N TYR A 57 0.77 -4.29 7.00
CA TYR A 57 0.58 -3.03 7.71
C TYR A 57 -0.82 -2.45 7.46
N SER A 58 -1.47 -2.02 8.54
CA SER A 58 -2.83 -1.51 8.48
C SER A 58 -2.89 -0.14 7.78
N PRO A 59 -4.02 0.20 7.15
CA PRO A 59 -4.23 1.55 6.60
C PRO A 59 -4.04 2.67 7.62
N GLU A 60 -4.32 2.40 8.91
CA GLU A 60 -4.01 3.28 10.04
C GLU A 60 -2.50 3.54 10.14
N PHE A 61 -1.68 2.50 10.10
CA PHE A 61 -0.22 2.65 10.14
C PHE A 61 0.30 3.39 8.91
N ILE A 62 -0.19 3.04 7.73
CA ILE A 62 0.17 3.72 6.48
C ILE A 62 -0.14 5.22 6.59
N THR A 63 -1.32 5.57 7.11
CA THR A 63 -1.71 6.97 7.33
C THR A 63 -0.79 7.67 8.31
N SER A 64 -0.41 7.00 9.40
CA SER A 64 0.55 7.52 10.38
C SER A 64 1.91 7.82 9.73
N VAL A 65 2.43 6.93 8.88
CA VAL A 65 3.66 7.17 8.11
C VAL A 65 3.52 8.40 7.22
N LEU A 66 2.47 8.48 6.40
CA LEU A 66 2.24 9.62 5.49
C LEU A 66 2.16 10.97 6.23
N GLN A 67 1.57 10.99 7.43
CA GLN A 67 1.41 12.22 8.21
C GLN A 67 2.68 12.62 8.97
N ARG A 68 3.48 11.65 9.43
CA ARG A 68 4.69 11.91 10.22
C ARG A 68 5.93 12.17 9.36
N SER A 69 5.97 11.66 8.12
CA SER A 69 7.07 11.93 7.20
C SER A 69 7.03 13.37 6.72
N THR A 70 8.03 14.16 7.10
CA THR A 70 8.17 15.56 6.71
C THR A 70 9.09 15.74 5.50
N ALA A 71 10.11 14.89 5.37
CA ALA A 71 11.01 14.83 4.21
C ALA A 71 10.71 13.61 3.32
N TYR A 72 11.25 13.60 2.09
CA TYR A 72 11.13 12.45 1.19
C TYR A 72 11.94 11.27 1.74
N SER A 73 13.11 11.51 2.32
CA SER A 73 13.93 10.48 2.96
C SER A 73 13.19 9.75 4.10
N ASP A 74 12.44 10.48 4.94
CA ASP A 74 11.59 9.91 5.98
C ASP A 74 10.48 9.03 5.40
N LEU A 75 9.83 9.51 4.33
CA LEU A 75 8.75 8.77 3.66
C LEU A 75 9.31 7.49 3.04
N ARG A 76 10.39 7.60 2.27
CA ARG A 76 11.04 6.47 1.62
C ARG A 76 11.42 5.40 2.63
N ALA A 77 12.09 5.78 3.72
CA ALA A 77 12.45 4.84 4.79
C ALA A 77 11.21 4.18 5.41
N GLY A 78 10.17 4.97 5.71
CA GLY A 78 8.90 4.45 6.20
C GLY A 78 8.23 3.46 5.26
N LEU A 79 8.19 3.74 3.95
CA LEU A 79 7.55 2.86 2.96
C LEU A 79 8.39 1.60 2.67
N GLU A 80 9.67 1.76 2.35
CA GLU A 80 10.56 0.66 1.94
C GLU A 80 10.86 -0.32 3.08
N ASN A 81 11.12 0.19 4.29
CA ASN A 81 11.46 -0.66 5.43
C ASN A 81 10.24 -1.36 6.07
N THR A 82 9.01 -1.03 5.63
CA THR A 82 7.78 -1.61 6.21
C THR A 82 6.78 -2.06 5.14
N ILE A 83 6.01 -1.12 4.60
CA ILE A 83 4.80 -1.33 3.80
C ILE A 83 5.10 -2.03 2.47
N HIS A 84 6.26 -1.73 1.87
CA HIS A 84 6.74 -2.34 0.62
C HIS A 84 7.17 -3.80 0.81
N GLY A 85 8.01 -4.07 1.80
CA GLY A 85 8.64 -5.40 1.92
C GLY A 85 7.67 -6.55 2.25
N LEU A 86 6.61 -6.29 3.01
CA LEU A 86 5.74 -7.38 3.48
C LEU A 86 4.96 -8.09 2.37
N PRO A 87 4.31 -7.40 1.42
CA PRO A 87 3.68 -8.06 0.27
C PRO A 87 4.66 -8.95 -0.51
N HIS A 88 5.89 -8.49 -0.79
CA HIS A 88 6.94 -9.28 -1.41
C HIS A 88 7.24 -10.57 -0.65
N LEU A 89 7.55 -10.43 0.64
CA LEU A 89 7.91 -11.56 1.49
C LEU A 89 6.77 -12.57 1.65
N SER A 90 5.55 -12.06 1.85
CA SER A 90 4.40 -12.87 2.27
C SER A 90 3.68 -13.58 1.11
N LEU A 91 3.82 -13.08 -0.12
CA LEU A 91 3.40 -13.82 -1.32
C LEU A 91 4.38 -14.95 -1.64
N GLY A 92 5.64 -14.85 -1.21
CA GLY A 92 6.65 -15.89 -1.38
C GLY A 92 7.01 -16.13 -2.85
N GLY A 93 7.72 -17.23 -3.13
CA GLY A 93 8.11 -17.61 -4.49
C GLY A 93 8.84 -16.48 -5.22
N ASP A 94 8.44 -16.18 -6.45
CA ASP A 94 9.13 -15.20 -7.29
C ASP A 94 8.99 -13.77 -6.72
N MET A 95 7.87 -13.45 -6.05
CA MET A 95 7.65 -12.16 -5.39
C MET A 95 8.64 -11.85 -4.27
N ASN A 96 9.26 -12.88 -3.68
CA ASN A 96 10.23 -12.74 -2.59
C ASN A 96 11.69 -12.69 -3.08
N THR A 97 11.90 -12.35 -4.35
CA THR A 97 13.24 -12.30 -4.96
C THR A 97 13.48 -10.99 -5.70
N MET A 98 14.72 -10.80 -6.18
CA MET A 98 15.06 -9.72 -7.13
C MET A 98 14.36 -9.87 -8.50
N HIS A 99 13.65 -10.98 -8.72
CA HIS A 99 12.86 -11.26 -9.91
C HIS A 99 11.36 -11.11 -9.65
N SER A 100 10.97 -10.44 -8.57
CA SER A 100 9.56 -10.15 -8.25
C SER A 100 8.73 -9.54 -9.39
N PRO A 101 9.27 -8.75 -10.35
CA PRO A 101 8.49 -8.29 -11.51
C PRO A 101 7.96 -9.41 -12.43
N LEU A 102 8.43 -10.65 -12.29
CA LEU A 102 7.89 -11.82 -13.01
C LEU A 102 6.45 -12.14 -12.55
N ASP A 103 6.10 -11.80 -11.31
CA ASP A 103 4.74 -11.92 -10.81
C ASP A 103 3.93 -10.67 -11.20
N PRO A 104 2.78 -10.81 -11.88
CA PRO A 104 1.97 -9.66 -12.28
C PRO A 104 1.43 -8.82 -11.10
N VAL A 105 1.32 -9.40 -9.90
CA VAL A 105 0.92 -8.68 -8.68
C VAL A 105 1.96 -7.63 -8.27
N PHE A 106 3.23 -7.78 -8.67
CA PHE A 106 4.28 -6.77 -8.49
C PHE A 106 3.84 -5.39 -8.93
N TRP A 107 3.25 -5.29 -10.12
CA TRP A 107 2.86 -4.01 -10.72
C TRP A 107 1.70 -3.36 -9.97
N LEU A 108 0.76 -4.15 -9.45
CA LEU A 108 -0.31 -3.65 -8.59
C LEU A 108 0.24 -3.16 -7.25
N HIS A 109 1.15 -3.91 -6.65
CA HIS A 109 1.81 -3.53 -5.41
C HIS A 109 2.56 -2.20 -5.57
N HIS A 110 3.40 -2.08 -6.59
CA HIS A 110 4.18 -0.86 -6.85
C HIS A 110 3.31 0.32 -7.30
N SER A 111 2.19 0.08 -8.01
CA SER A 111 1.21 1.15 -8.27
C SER A 111 0.60 1.68 -6.97
N ASN A 112 0.38 0.83 -5.97
CA ASN A 112 -0.08 1.30 -4.67
C ASN A 112 1.02 2.07 -3.90
N ILE A 113 2.29 1.68 -4.01
CA ILE A 113 3.41 2.45 -3.43
C ILE A 113 3.50 3.83 -4.07
N ASP A 114 3.43 3.92 -5.40
CA ASP A 114 3.41 5.18 -6.15
C ASP A 114 2.19 6.04 -5.78
N ARG A 115 1.01 5.43 -5.63
CA ARG A 115 -0.20 6.10 -5.11
C ARG A 115 0.02 6.71 -3.73
N LEU A 116 0.67 5.99 -2.81
CA LEU A 116 0.97 6.49 -1.46
C LEU A 116 1.96 7.67 -1.52
N PHE A 117 2.98 7.59 -2.39
CA PHE A 117 3.90 8.70 -2.61
C PHE A 117 3.17 9.94 -3.13
N ALA A 118 2.32 9.79 -4.14
CA ALA A 118 1.56 10.89 -4.70
C ALA A 118 0.52 11.47 -3.71
N GLN A 119 -0.06 10.63 -2.82
CA GLN A 119 -0.88 11.11 -1.70
C GLN A 119 -0.05 11.95 -0.71
N TRP A 120 1.18 11.54 -0.38
CA TRP A 120 2.07 12.32 0.48
C TRP A 120 2.44 13.68 -0.14
N GLN A 121 2.66 13.73 -1.45
CA GLN A 121 2.94 14.98 -2.17
C GLN A 121 1.73 15.92 -2.15
N ALA A 122 0.52 15.39 -2.36
CA ALA A 122 -0.72 16.17 -2.40
C ALA A 122 -1.06 16.87 -1.07
N VAL A 123 -0.46 16.44 0.05
CA VAL A 123 -0.62 17.07 1.37
C VAL A 123 -0.14 18.51 1.41
N ASN A 124 1.05 18.75 0.85
CA ASN A 124 1.69 20.05 0.82
C ASN A 124 2.42 20.15 -0.52
N PRO A 125 1.69 20.36 -1.63
CA PRO A 125 2.26 20.29 -2.97
C PRO A 125 3.38 21.32 -3.17
N ASP A 126 3.27 22.49 -2.54
CA ASP A 126 4.27 23.56 -2.63
C ASP A 126 5.64 23.12 -2.13
N GLU A 127 5.69 22.33 -1.05
CA GLU A 127 6.94 21.81 -0.49
C GLU A 127 7.30 20.40 -0.99
N ARG A 128 6.30 19.56 -1.28
CA ARG A 128 6.49 18.11 -1.45
C ARG A 128 6.45 17.63 -2.89
N THR A 129 5.88 18.38 -3.84
CA THR A 129 5.83 17.93 -5.24
C THR A 129 7.23 17.63 -5.78
N TYR A 130 8.23 18.44 -5.43
CA TYR A 130 9.61 18.23 -5.85
C TYR A 130 10.57 17.92 -4.69
N ALA A 131 10.03 17.47 -3.55
CA ALA A 131 10.87 17.02 -2.44
C ALA A 131 11.59 15.73 -2.83
N TYR A 132 12.92 15.80 -2.87
CA TYR A 132 13.79 14.68 -3.20
C TYR A 132 15.14 14.88 -2.50
N ASP A 133 15.23 14.36 -1.27
CA ASP A 133 16.41 14.43 -0.40
C ASP A 133 16.93 13.02 -0.04
N GLY A 134 18.14 12.96 0.53
CA GLY A 134 18.79 11.72 0.91
C GLY A 134 20.04 11.43 0.08
N THR A 135 20.46 10.16 0.05
CA THR A 135 21.67 9.72 -0.65
C THR A 135 21.44 8.47 -1.48
N ASP A 136 22.18 8.34 -2.57
CA ASP A 136 22.23 7.11 -3.37
C ASP A 136 23.02 5.98 -2.65
N ILE A 137 23.09 4.81 -3.29
CA ILE A 137 23.83 3.64 -2.76
C ILE A 137 25.36 3.87 -2.61
N LYS A 138 25.89 4.96 -3.18
CA LYS A 138 27.29 5.37 -3.09
C LYS A 138 27.50 6.52 -2.10
N ASN A 139 26.46 6.88 -1.32
CA ASN A 139 26.43 8.01 -0.40
C ASN A 139 26.56 9.40 -1.06
N ASN A 140 26.25 9.53 -2.35
CA ASN A 140 26.14 10.84 -2.98
C ASN A 140 24.79 11.46 -2.64
N VAL A 141 24.76 12.76 -2.35
CA VAL A 141 23.50 13.49 -2.18
C VAL A 141 22.72 13.47 -3.48
N VAL A 142 21.48 13.02 -3.42
CA VAL A 142 20.61 12.93 -4.60
C VAL A 142 20.12 14.31 -5.05
N SER A 143 19.78 14.42 -6.33
CA SER A 143 19.31 15.64 -6.96
C SER A 143 18.19 15.34 -7.96
N LEU A 144 17.28 16.30 -8.12
CA LEU A 144 16.22 16.25 -9.13
C LEU A 144 16.74 16.12 -10.57
N ASN A 145 18.01 16.49 -10.82
CA ASN A 145 18.67 16.36 -12.11
C ASN A 145 19.33 14.99 -12.33
N ASP A 146 19.34 14.13 -11.32
CA ASP A 146 19.81 12.75 -11.47
C ASP A 146 18.89 12.02 -12.45
N HIS A 147 19.45 11.06 -13.16
CA HIS A 147 18.71 10.27 -14.14
C HIS A 147 18.23 8.96 -13.51
N LEU A 148 16.98 8.58 -13.74
CA LEU A 148 16.44 7.32 -13.26
C LEU A 148 17.26 6.16 -13.83
N THR A 149 17.52 5.16 -12.99
CA THR A 149 18.36 4.01 -13.33
C THR A 149 17.92 3.36 -14.65
N SER A 150 18.89 3.10 -15.53
CA SER A 150 18.66 2.50 -16.85
C SER A 150 17.80 3.33 -17.82
N THR A 151 17.63 4.62 -17.57
CA THR A 151 16.92 5.55 -18.46
C THR A 151 17.70 6.86 -18.63
N THR A 152 17.26 7.69 -19.57
CA THR A 152 17.73 9.09 -19.70
C THR A 152 16.78 10.09 -19.04
N THR A 153 15.76 9.62 -18.31
CA THR A 153 14.72 10.47 -17.74
C THR A 153 15.23 11.09 -16.44
N PRO A 154 15.30 12.43 -16.32
CA PRO A 154 15.67 13.07 -15.08
C PRO A 154 14.55 12.93 -14.04
N VAL A 155 14.89 12.88 -12.75
CA VAL A 155 13.94 12.67 -11.66
C VAL A 155 12.80 13.69 -11.70
N TYR A 156 13.09 14.99 -11.92
CA TYR A 156 12.06 16.04 -11.92
C TYR A 156 10.92 15.80 -12.93
N GLU A 157 11.14 15.04 -14.01
CA GLU A 157 10.09 14.74 -15.00
C GLU A 157 9.02 13.79 -14.47
N VAL A 158 9.37 12.94 -13.50
CA VAL A 158 8.44 11.94 -12.93
C VAL A 158 7.81 12.36 -11.60
N MET A 159 8.28 13.47 -11.02
CA MET A 159 7.82 13.92 -9.69
C MET A 159 6.38 14.44 -9.67
N ARG A 160 5.79 14.77 -10.82
CA ARG A 160 4.47 15.41 -10.90
C ARG A 160 3.50 14.64 -11.79
N LEU A 161 2.54 13.97 -11.15
CA LEU A 161 1.43 13.32 -11.83
C LEU A 161 0.51 14.34 -12.53
N GLY A 162 -0.04 13.95 -13.68
CA GLY A 162 -0.90 14.76 -14.54
C GLY A 162 -0.16 15.69 -15.52
N TYR A 163 1.17 15.62 -15.56
CA TYR A 163 2.02 16.49 -16.39
C TYR A 163 3.05 15.68 -17.17
N GLY A 164 3.46 16.19 -18.34
CA GLY A 164 4.50 15.56 -19.16
C GLY A 164 4.15 14.11 -19.54
N SER A 165 5.13 13.22 -19.39
CA SER A 165 4.95 11.77 -19.62
C SER A 165 4.12 11.09 -18.53
N MET A 166 3.98 11.69 -17.35
CA MET A 166 3.19 11.19 -16.23
C MET A 166 1.72 11.63 -16.33
N CYS A 167 1.10 11.49 -17.51
CA CYS A 167 -0.27 11.96 -17.77
C CYS A 167 -1.35 11.00 -17.21
N TYR A 168 -1.28 10.72 -15.91
CA TYR A 168 -2.27 9.95 -15.17
C TYR A 168 -2.45 10.53 -13.76
N THR A 169 -3.47 10.07 -13.06
CA THR A 169 -3.68 10.38 -11.64
C THR A 169 -4.45 9.25 -10.99
N TYR A 170 -4.30 9.09 -9.68
CA TYR A 170 -5.11 8.16 -8.92
C TYR A 170 -6.43 8.81 -8.56
N SER A 171 -7.50 8.01 -8.59
CA SER A 171 -8.84 8.45 -8.19
C SER A 171 -8.88 9.01 -6.76
N THR A 172 -7.96 8.56 -5.90
CA THR A 172 -7.79 8.99 -4.51
C THR A 172 -7.16 10.38 -4.38
N ILE A 173 -6.52 10.89 -5.43
CA ILE A 173 -5.84 12.20 -5.43
C ILE A 173 -6.71 13.27 -6.07
N GLN A 174 -7.57 12.91 -7.04
CA GLN A 174 -8.59 13.81 -7.58
C GLN A 174 -9.57 14.34 -6.52
N ALA A 175 -9.70 13.62 -5.41
CA ALA A 175 -10.41 14.03 -4.22
C ALA A 175 -9.75 15.28 -3.56
N ALA A 176 -8.42 15.39 -3.54
CA ALA A 176 -7.69 16.26 -2.62
C ALA A 176 -7.37 17.69 -3.11
N GLY A 177 -7.88 18.19 -4.24
CA GLY A 177 -7.55 19.58 -4.61
C GLY A 177 -8.24 20.19 -5.82
N GLY A 178 -8.89 21.35 -5.58
CA GLY A 178 -8.72 22.54 -6.44
C GLY A 178 -9.54 22.62 -7.72
N SER A 179 -10.39 23.65 -7.77
CA SER A 179 -11.17 24.10 -8.93
C SER A 179 -10.30 24.37 -10.18
N SER A 180 -10.84 24.07 -11.36
CA SER A 180 -10.33 24.43 -12.71
C SER A 180 -9.25 23.53 -13.33
N ASN A 181 -9.64 22.31 -13.69
CA ASN A 181 -9.12 21.69 -14.91
C ASN A 181 -10.32 21.24 -15.74
N ASN A 182 -10.31 21.49 -17.06
CA ASN A 182 -11.42 21.17 -17.96
C ASN A 182 -11.73 19.66 -18.09
N LEU A 183 -10.95 18.79 -17.43
CA LEU A 183 -11.25 17.37 -17.19
C LEU A 183 -12.24 17.15 -16.02
N ALA A 184 -12.53 18.17 -15.20
CA ALA A 184 -13.40 18.13 -14.03
C ALA A 184 -14.92 18.18 -14.35
N ARG A 185 -15.33 17.96 -15.60
CA ARG A 185 -16.77 17.91 -15.94
C ARG A 185 -17.46 16.63 -15.45
N ARG A 186 -16.71 15.67 -14.90
CA ARG A 186 -17.29 14.53 -14.18
C ARG A 186 -17.10 14.74 -12.68
N GLN A 187 -18.15 15.29 -12.07
CA GLN A 187 -18.48 15.20 -10.65
C GLN A 187 -17.45 15.84 -9.70
N LYS A 188 -17.83 16.94 -9.02
CA LYS A 188 -17.15 17.36 -7.79
C LYS A 188 -17.19 16.17 -6.83
N CYS A 189 -16.13 15.37 -6.76
CA CYS A 189 -15.94 14.41 -5.69
C CYS A 189 -15.74 15.22 -4.42
N ILE A 190 -16.82 15.42 -3.67
CA ILE A 190 -16.71 15.92 -2.30
C ILE A 190 -16.02 14.79 -1.54
N VAL A 191 -14.78 15.00 -1.10
CA VAL A 191 -14.10 14.06 -0.21
C VAL A 191 -14.88 14.07 1.10
N ARG A 192 -15.65 13.01 1.32
CA ARG A 192 -16.18 12.74 2.64
C ARG A 192 -15.09 11.99 3.38
N PRO A 193 -14.69 12.41 4.59
CA PRO A 193 -13.81 11.60 5.41
C PRO A 193 -14.42 10.21 5.52
N SER A 194 -13.65 9.18 5.24
CA SER A 194 -14.09 7.80 5.47
C SER A 194 -14.51 7.61 6.93
N LYS A 195 -15.41 6.69 7.22
CA LYS A 195 -15.72 6.20 8.58
C LYS A 195 -14.43 5.85 9.33
N ALA A 196 -13.43 5.34 8.61
CA ALA A 196 -12.08 5.11 9.14
C ALA A 196 -11.40 6.41 9.60
N THR A 197 -11.42 7.45 8.76
CA THR A 197 -10.89 8.77 9.13
C THR A 197 -11.64 9.37 10.31
N GLU A 198 -12.96 9.25 10.36
CA GLU A 198 -13.78 9.71 11.49
C GLU A 198 -13.48 8.94 12.78
N ALA A 199 -13.27 7.63 12.69
CA ALA A 199 -12.89 6.79 13.83
C ALA A 199 -11.53 7.21 14.40
N VAL A 200 -10.51 7.40 13.54
CA VAL A 200 -9.19 7.85 13.98
C VAL A 200 -9.26 9.25 14.59
N ARG A 201 -10.04 10.18 14.02
CA ARG A 201 -10.22 11.54 14.56
C ARG A 201 -10.86 11.59 15.95
N LYS A 202 -11.50 10.51 16.41
CA LYS A 202 -12.07 10.39 17.76
C LYS A 202 -11.07 9.87 18.80
N LEU A 203 -9.85 9.49 18.38
CA LEU A 203 -8.82 9.04 19.31
C LEU A 203 -8.41 10.15 20.29
N PRO A 204 -7.85 9.81 21.46
CA PRO A 204 -7.38 10.79 22.41
C PRO A 204 -6.36 11.77 21.80
N PRO A 205 -6.35 13.06 22.21
CA PRO A 205 -5.45 14.08 21.65
C PRO A 205 -3.97 13.69 21.68
N LYS A 206 -3.54 12.95 22.71
CA LYS A 206 -2.16 12.46 22.83
C LYS A 206 -1.81 11.53 21.66
N LEU A 207 -2.62 10.50 21.40
CA LEU A 207 -2.39 9.55 20.31
C LEU A 207 -2.50 10.24 18.94
N LEU A 208 -3.48 11.13 18.77
CA LEU A 208 -3.59 11.95 17.56
C LEU A 208 -2.31 12.75 17.31
N SER A 209 -1.79 13.46 18.31
CA SER A 209 -0.56 14.24 18.13
C SER A 209 0.67 13.38 17.84
N SER A 210 0.75 12.17 18.40
CA SER A 210 1.90 11.27 18.24
C SER A 210 1.90 10.52 16.92
N TYR A 211 0.75 10.02 16.48
CA TYR A 211 0.64 9.13 15.31
C TYR A 211 -0.08 9.77 14.12
N TYR A 212 -0.95 10.76 14.36
CA TYR A 212 -1.77 11.40 13.33
C TYR A 212 -1.71 12.94 13.42
N PRO A 213 -0.51 13.54 13.32
CA PRO A 213 -0.33 14.97 13.56
C PRO A 213 -1.10 15.87 12.59
N SER A 214 -1.44 15.38 11.38
CA SER A 214 -2.30 16.12 10.47
C SER A 214 -3.72 16.19 11.02
N PHE A 215 -4.27 15.07 11.49
CA PHE A 215 -5.62 15.04 12.08
C PHE A 215 -5.72 15.83 13.37
N ALA A 216 -4.68 15.82 14.20
CA ALA A 216 -4.61 16.65 15.41
C ALA A 216 -4.73 18.16 15.09
N LYS A 217 -4.34 18.58 13.88
CA LYS A 217 -4.41 19.97 13.38
C LYS A 217 -5.62 20.23 12.47
N GLY A 218 -6.55 19.28 12.34
CA GLY A 218 -7.71 19.39 11.46
C GLY A 218 -7.41 19.15 9.96
N GLY A 219 -6.26 18.58 9.63
CA GLY A 219 -5.88 18.22 8.26
C GLY A 219 -6.66 17.04 7.71
N VAL A 220 -6.53 16.82 6.39
CA VAL A 220 -7.30 15.83 5.60
C VAL A 220 -6.45 14.68 5.06
N VAL A 221 -5.17 14.59 5.44
CA VAL A 221 -4.25 13.59 4.88
C VAL A 221 -4.60 12.19 5.34
N SER A 222 -4.96 11.29 4.42
CA SER A 222 -5.25 9.91 4.81
C SER A 222 -5.05 8.87 3.73
N ALA A 223 -4.46 7.72 4.10
CA ALA A 223 -4.60 6.49 3.33
C ALA A 223 -5.92 5.76 3.63
N LEU A 224 -6.70 6.25 4.61
CA LEU A 224 -7.99 5.69 5.02
C LEU A 224 -9.14 6.08 4.09
N GLU A 225 -8.94 7.02 3.17
CA GLU A 225 -9.99 7.52 2.25
C GLU A 225 -10.42 6.51 1.18
N ASN A 226 -9.77 5.34 1.13
CA ASN A 226 -10.17 4.20 0.29
C ASN A 226 -11.10 3.27 1.04
N GLU A 227 -12.32 3.72 1.34
CA GLU A 227 -13.35 2.76 1.72
C GLU A 227 -13.63 1.85 0.52
N LEU A 228 -13.65 0.54 0.76
CA LEU A 228 -14.30 -0.47 -0.09
C LEU A 228 -15.83 -0.23 -0.22
N GLY A 229 -16.33 0.96 0.16
CA GLY A 229 -17.75 1.26 0.32
C GLY A 229 -18.20 2.65 -0.15
N ASP A 230 -17.30 3.57 -0.49
CA ASP A 230 -17.70 4.93 -0.95
C ASP A 230 -17.44 5.14 -2.46
N TYR A 231 -16.89 4.13 -3.14
CA TYR A 231 -17.02 4.01 -4.58
C TYR A 231 -18.38 3.40 -4.90
N ASP A 232 -19.36 4.23 -5.23
CA ASP A 232 -20.40 3.86 -6.19
C ASP A 232 -19.66 3.49 -7.50
N PRO A 233 -19.51 2.20 -7.84
CA PRO A 233 -18.77 1.76 -9.01
C PRO A 233 -19.69 1.92 -10.21
N ARG A 234 -20.10 3.16 -10.52
CA ARG A 234 -21.02 3.42 -11.63
C ARG A 234 -20.35 3.29 -13.00
N ARG A 235 -19.24 2.56 -13.10
CA ARG A 235 -18.88 1.64 -14.20
C ARG A 235 -17.58 0.88 -13.87
N PRO A 236 -17.58 -0.47 -13.91
CA PRO A 236 -16.36 -1.28 -13.89
C PRO A 236 -15.50 -1.01 -15.14
N MET A 237 -14.19 -1.19 -15.02
CA MET A 237 -13.38 -1.62 -16.16
C MET A 237 -13.85 -3.05 -16.53
N SER A 238 -14.82 -3.08 -17.45
CA SER A 238 -15.33 -4.19 -18.26
C SER A 238 -15.73 -5.51 -17.59
N ALA A 239 -17.00 -5.87 -17.84
CA ALA A 239 -17.56 -7.22 -17.85
C ALA A 239 -17.54 -7.99 -16.54
N ASP A 240 -18.53 -7.71 -15.68
CA ASP A 240 -19.38 -8.74 -15.08
C ASP A 240 -20.64 -8.06 -14.53
N GLY A 241 -21.73 -8.82 -14.44
CA GLY A 241 -23.09 -8.32 -14.21
C GLY A 241 -23.28 -7.47 -12.94
N VAL A 242 -24.43 -6.78 -12.90
CA VAL A 242 -24.89 -5.91 -11.83
C VAL A 242 -24.97 -6.67 -10.50
N VAL A 243 -23.87 -6.70 -9.73
CA VAL A 243 -23.88 -7.10 -8.33
C VAL A 243 -23.65 -5.84 -7.50
N GLU A 244 -24.65 -5.46 -6.72
CA GLU A 244 -24.55 -4.38 -5.75
C GLU A 244 -23.43 -4.72 -4.76
N HIS A 245 -22.35 -3.94 -4.76
CA HIS A 245 -21.24 -4.15 -3.82
C HIS A 245 -21.69 -3.68 -2.44
N LYS A 246 -22.15 -4.61 -1.60
CA LYS A 246 -22.37 -4.32 -0.17
C LYS A 246 -21.00 -4.08 0.48
N PRO A 247 -20.75 -2.91 1.09
CA PRO A 247 -19.50 -2.66 1.77
C PRO A 247 -19.32 -3.67 2.91
N PHE A 248 -18.11 -4.21 3.04
CA PHE A 248 -17.79 -5.08 4.16
C PHE A 248 -17.99 -4.35 5.49
N VAL A 249 -18.60 -5.03 6.46
CA VAL A 249 -18.82 -4.49 7.80
C VAL A 249 -17.60 -4.78 8.68
N ALA A 250 -17.15 -3.77 9.41
CA ALA A 250 -16.10 -3.89 10.41
C ALA A 250 -16.50 -4.91 11.49
N SER A 251 -15.58 -5.79 11.87
CA SER A 251 -15.80 -6.82 12.88
C SER A 251 -15.77 -6.23 14.29
N GLU A 252 -16.95 -6.07 14.90
CA GLU A 252 -17.04 -5.67 16.31
C GLU A 252 -16.37 -6.67 17.27
N LYS A 253 -16.26 -7.94 16.88
CA LYS A 253 -15.56 -8.99 17.64
C LYS A 253 -14.05 -8.73 17.71
N MET A 254 -13.49 -7.98 16.75
CA MET A 254 -12.07 -7.65 16.67
C MET A 254 -11.72 -6.30 17.32
N ARG A 255 -12.66 -5.66 18.03
CA ARG A 255 -12.43 -4.41 18.76
C ARG A 255 -11.31 -4.60 19.79
N GLY A 256 -10.31 -3.71 19.78
CA GLY A 256 -9.14 -3.82 20.67
C GLY A 256 -8.19 -4.98 20.35
N HIS A 257 -8.38 -5.66 19.20
CA HIS A 257 -7.58 -6.81 18.76
C HIS A 257 -6.99 -6.57 17.38
N MET A 258 -6.62 -5.33 17.06
CA MET A 258 -5.92 -5.03 15.81
C MET A 258 -4.65 -5.88 15.74
N PRO A 259 -4.50 -6.71 14.70
CA PRO A 259 -3.35 -7.59 14.57
C PRO A 259 -2.11 -6.78 14.25
N LYS A 260 -0.98 -7.21 14.82
CA LYS A 260 0.35 -6.72 14.44
C LYS A 260 0.70 -7.21 13.04
N ALA A 261 1.49 -6.41 12.33
CA ALA A 261 1.97 -6.78 11.01
C ALA A 261 3.01 -7.92 11.11
N GLY A 262 3.24 -8.62 10.00
CA GLY A 262 4.38 -9.52 9.91
C GLY A 262 5.72 -8.77 10.03
N THR A 263 6.79 -9.52 10.30
CA THR A 263 8.16 -8.98 10.31
C THR A 263 8.91 -9.43 9.06
N LEU A 264 9.79 -8.58 8.55
CA LEU A 264 10.74 -8.91 7.51
C LEU A 264 11.86 -9.81 8.07
N ASP A 265 12.24 -10.83 7.32
CA ASP A 265 13.37 -11.68 7.69
C ASP A 265 14.70 -11.01 7.33
N ASN A 266 15.76 -11.37 8.06
CA ASN A 266 17.07 -10.76 7.89
C ASN A 266 17.71 -11.05 6.51
N MET A 267 17.32 -12.13 5.83
CA MET A 267 17.84 -12.45 4.51
C MET A 267 17.22 -11.53 3.45
N TYR A 268 15.90 -11.32 3.52
CA TYR A 268 15.19 -10.35 2.69
C TYR A 268 15.74 -8.93 2.88
N ILE A 269 15.90 -8.49 4.13
CA ILE A 269 16.45 -7.15 4.44
C ILE A 269 17.83 -6.96 3.80
N LYS A 270 18.69 -7.98 3.90
CA LYS A 270 20.03 -7.96 3.29
C LYS A 270 19.98 -7.96 1.76
N MET A 271 19.07 -8.74 1.16
CA MET A 271 18.86 -8.77 -0.29
C MET A 271 18.49 -7.38 -0.81
N MET A 272 17.64 -6.66 -0.09
CA MET A 272 17.22 -5.30 -0.43
C MET A 272 18.29 -4.23 -0.12
N GLY A 273 19.43 -4.61 0.47
CA GLY A 273 20.49 -3.67 0.86
C GLY A 273 20.10 -2.73 2.01
N ALA A 274 19.04 -3.04 2.75
CA ALA A 274 18.53 -2.20 3.82
C ALA A 274 19.25 -2.46 5.16
N ASN A 275 19.23 -1.45 6.04
CA ASN A 275 19.81 -1.56 7.37
C ASN A 275 18.87 -2.33 8.31
N VAL A 276 19.32 -3.49 8.79
CA VAL A 276 18.52 -4.36 9.69
C VAL A 276 18.08 -3.62 10.95
N THR A 277 18.96 -2.83 11.57
CA THR A 277 18.63 -2.10 12.81
C THR A 277 17.53 -1.07 12.54
N GLU A 278 17.61 -0.36 11.43
CA GLU A 278 16.61 0.62 11.02
C GLU A 278 15.25 -0.04 10.75
N VAL A 279 15.23 -1.14 9.98
CA VAL A 279 14.00 -1.91 9.72
C VAL A 279 13.35 -2.37 11.03
N LYS A 280 14.13 -2.93 11.96
CA LYS A 280 13.60 -3.40 13.25
C LYS A 280 13.09 -2.26 14.13
N GLN A 281 13.63 -1.05 14.01
CA GLN A 281 13.08 0.13 14.68
C GLN A 281 11.70 0.50 14.11
N PHE A 282 11.54 0.51 12.79
CA PHE A 282 10.25 0.78 12.18
C PHE A 282 9.19 -0.28 12.50
N GLU A 283 9.55 -1.57 12.51
CA GLU A 283 8.66 -2.65 12.95
C GLU A 283 8.18 -2.43 14.40
N LYS A 284 9.11 -2.08 15.30
CA LYS A 284 8.77 -1.76 16.70
C LYS A 284 7.83 -0.56 16.81
N MET A 285 8.05 0.49 16.03
CA MET A 285 7.16 1.66 16.01
C MET A 285 5.76 1.31 15.52
N ALA A 286 5.63 0.37 14.58
CA ALA A 286 4.34 -0.12 14.12
C ALA A 286 3.61 -0.90 15.22
N ASP A 287 4.32 -1.80 15.90
CA ASP A 287 3.77 -2.57 17.01
C ASP A 287 3.31 -1.68 18.17
N GLU A 288 4.11 -0.67 18.54
CA GLU A 288 3.76 0.30 19.57
C GLU A 288 2.51 1.11 19.20
N MET A 289 2.36 1.48 17.92
CA MET A 289 1.15 2.15 17.44
C MET A 289 -0.08 1.24 17.52
N VAL A 290 0.05 -0.03 17.11
CA VAL A 290 -1.04 -1.02 17.21
C VAL A 290 -1.44 -1.24 18.67
N ASP A 291 -0.47 -1.37 19.57
CA ASP A 291 -0.73 -1.50 21.02
C ASP A 291 -1.47 -0.27 21.57
N ALA A 292 -1.09 0.94 21.15
CA ALA A 292 -1.78 2.18 21.53
C ALA A 292 -3.22 2.27 20.99
N LEU A 293 -3.47 1.81 19.76
CA LEU A 293 -4.84 1.75 19.21
C LEU A 293 -5.68 0.72 19.97
N ASN A 294 -5.10 -0.44 20.28
CA ASN A 294 -5.78 -1.50 21.02
C ASN A 294 -6.11 -1.07 22.45
N SER A 295 -5.24 -0.31 23.13
CA SER A 295 -5.54 0.21 24.48
C SER A 295 -6.74 1.15 24.52
N GLU A 296 -7.04 1.82 23.41
CA GLU A 296 -8.21 2.69 23.26
C GLU A 296 -9.45 1.96 22.72
N ASN A 297 -9.41 0.61 22.65
CA ASN A 297 -10.46 -0.21 22.04
C ASN A 297 -10.83 0.26 20.62
N TYR A 298 -9.85 0.76 19.87
CA TYR A 298 -10.08 1.20 18.50
C TYR A 298 -10.57 0.03 17.64
N LEU A 299 -11.61 0.29 16.84
CA LEU A 299 -12.17 -0.66 15.89
C LEU A 299 -11.74 -0.27 14.48
N SER A 300 -10.84 -1.06 13.88
CA SER A 300 -10.45 -0.84 12.50
C SER A 300 -11.57 -1.27 11.56
N PRO A 301 -12.01 -0.41 10.63
CA PRO A 301 -13.02 -0.77 9.65
C PRO A 301 -12.50 -1.71 8.56
N TYR A 302 -11.19 -1.96 8.52
CA TYR A 302 -10.56 -2.88 7.58
C TYR A 302 -10.45 -4.31 8.11
N LEU A 303 -10.75 -4.53 9.40
CA LEU A 303 -10.89 -5.86 9.97
C LEU A 303 -12.33 -6.28 9.75
N VAL A 304 -12.55 -7.15 8.76
CA VAL A 304 -13.87 -7.60 8.35
C VAL A 304 -14.08 -9.06 8.76
N ASP A 305 -15.29 -9.40 9.20
CA ASP A 305 -15.68 -10.79 9.48
C ASP A 305 -15.88 -11.51 8.14
N LEU A 306 -14.80 -12.02 7.53
CA LEU A 306 -14.85 -12.78 6.27
C LEU A 306 -15.68 -14.08 6.34
N LEU A 307 -16.13 -14.46 7.55
CA LEU A 307 -16.93 -15.65 7.82
C LEU A 307 -18.44 -15.35 7.94
N GLU A 308 -18.87 -14.09 7.95
CA GLU A 308 -20.29 -13.73 7.81
C GLU A 308 -20.64 -13.56 6.33
N LYS A 309 -20.51 -14.66 5.57
CA LYS A 309 -21.28 -14.79 4.33
C LYS A 309 -22.70 -15.20 4.74
N GLU A 310 -23.58 -14.23 4.93
CA GLU A 310 -25.03 -14.44 4.78
C GLU A 310 -25.41 -14.47 3.30
#